data_AF-X6LNA1-F1
#
_entry.id   AF-X6LNA1-F1
#
_cell.length_a   1.000
_cell.length_b   1.000
_cell.length_c   1.000
_cell.angle_alpha   90.00
_cell.angle_beta   90.00
_cell.angle_gamma   90.00
#
_symmetry.space_group_name_H-M   'P 1'
#
loop_
_entity.id
_entity.type
_entity.pdbx_description
1 polymer ?
#
loop_
_entity_poly.entity_id
_entity_poly.type
_entity_poly.pdbx_seq_one_letter_code
_entity_poly.pdbx_strand_id
1 'polypeptide(L)'
;MAMAGITTHIGGNLIIDAHRLCERIGRPIELDTDGIWTLLPSTFPENFEIKLKNGQTYGKLAYPCSMLNIRTHEKYTNDQYQTLVDDTKHRYTQTSECSIFFELDGPYKCMVLPASTEEGRKLKKRYIVYDKENKIAELKGFEIKRRGEFSMIKIFQEEVFGAFLKGASLAETYYHVGQVGERWLQILETKAIEVRDDELFELITESKSISRSIVEYGISKSTSITCARRVGDQRRRAQLQVCHIPKAHRCPPLVSVCHTHRNLSS
;
A
#
# COMPACT_ATOMS: atom_id res chain seq x y z
N MET A 1 27.26 -9.25 -1.51
CA MET A 1 26.02 -9.74 -2.18
C MET A 1 25.50 -11.05 -1.60
N ALA A 2 26.34 -12.04 -1.27
CA ALA A 2 25.89 -13.35 -0.79
C ALA A 2 24.96 -13.32 0.45
N MET A 3 25.30 -12.55 1.48
CA MET A 3 24.47 -12.41 2.70
C MET A 3 23.03 -11.97 2.37
N ALA A 4 22.88 -10.89 1.59
CA ALA A 4 21.56 -10.39 1.18
C ALA A 4 20.77 -11.41 0.34
N GLY A 5 21.46 -12.17 -0.52
CA GLY A 5 20.86 -13.26 -1.28
C GLY A 5 20.33 -14.38 -0.38
N ILE A 6 21.08 -14.78 0.64
CA ILE A 6 20.65 -15.81 1.61
C ILE A 6 19.45 -15.32 2.41
N THR A 7 19.48 -14.09 2.93
CA THR A 7 18.35 -13.52 3.70
C THR A 7 17.06 -13.50 2.87
N THR A 8 17.14 -13.00 1.64
CA THR A 8 15.96 -12.92 0.75
C THR A 8 15.49 -14.30 0.29
N HIS A 9 16.39 -15.26 0.06
CA HIS A 9 16.03 -16.63 -0.28
C HIS A 9 15.32 -17.36 0.87
N ILE A 10 15.84 -17.26 2.10
CA ILE A 10 15.22 -17.88 3.28
C ILE A 10 13.87 -17.24 3.56
N GLY A 11 13.78 -15.90 3.55
CA GLY A 11 12.51 -15.19 3.73
C GLY A 11 11.46 -15.56 2.68
N GLY A 12 11.86 -15.65 1.41
CA GLY A 12 10.99 -16.08 0.32
C GLY A 12 10.48 -17.51 0.48
N ASN A 13 11.35 -18.45 0.91
CA ASN A 13 10.92 -19.82 1.17
C ASN A 13 9.96 -19.90 2.38
N LEU A 14 10.25 -19.16 3.45
CA LEU A 14 9.43 -19.10 4.66
C LEU A 14 8.01 -18.64 4.34
N ILE A 15 7.85 -17.55 3.58
CA ILE A 15 6.53 -17.02 3.26
C ILE A 15 5.76 -17.93 2.29
N ILE A 16 6.45 -18.59 1.35
CA ILE A 16 5.84 -19.60 0.46
C ILE A 16 5.33 -20.80 1.27
N ASP A 17 6.08 -21.25 2.26
CA ASP A 17 5.68 -22.37 3.12
C ASP A 17 4.48 -22.01 4.01
N ALA A 18 4.44 -20.78 4.54
CA ALA A 18 3.27 -20.27 5.25
C ALA A 18 2.05 -20.15 4.32
N HIS A 19 2.23 -19.63 3.10
CA HIS A 19 1.15 -19.51 2.10
C HIS A 19 0.53 -20.86 1.77
N ARG A 20 1.34 -21.89 1.52
CA ARG A 20 0.87 -23.26 1.25
C ARG A 20 0.01 -23.83 2.38
N LEU A 21 0.30 -23.46 3.63
CA LEU A 21 -0.54 -23.85 4.76
C LEU A 21 -1.86 -23.07 4.74
N CYS A 22 -1.79 -21.74 4.58
CA CYS A 22 -2.96 -20.87 4.50
C CYS A 22 -3.92 -21.25 3.36
N GLU A 23 -3.41 -21.70 2.20
CA GLU A 23 -4.22 -22.21 1.07
C GLU A 23 -5.03 -23.47 1.44
N ARG A 24 -4.56 -24.28 2.38
CA ARG A 24 -5.23 -25.52 2.77
C ARG A 24 -6.32 -25.30 3.82
N ILE A 25 -6.21 -24.24 4.61
CA ILE A 25 -7.12 -23.95 5.75
C ILE A 25 -8.05 -22.77 5.48
N GLY A 26 -7.78 -21.98 4.44
CA GLY A 26 -8.53 -20.78 4.09
C GLY A 26 -8.24 -20.33 2.67
N ARG A 27 -8.41 -19.03 2.43
CA ARG A 27 -8.22 -18.42 1.12
C ARG A 27 -7.26 -17.22 1.22
N PRO A 28 -5.98 -17.41 0.87
CA PRO A 28 -5.05 -16.30 0.70
C PRO A 28 -5.52 -15.37 -0.42
N ILE A 29 -5.48 -14.06 -0.16
CA ILE A 29 -5.97 -13.03 -1.08
C ILE A 29 -4.84 -12.11 -1.58
N GLU A 30 -3.85 -11.83 -0.74
CA GLU A 30 -2.67 -11.04 -1.10
C GLU A 30 -1.45 -11.58 -0.31
N LEU A 31 -0.27 -11.55 -0.94
CA LEU A 31 1.01 -11.89 -0.32
C LEU A 31 2.02 -10.81 -0.67
N ASP A 32 2.66 -10.24 0.35
CA ASP A 32 3.76 -9.28 0.18
C ASP A 32 4.92 -9.64 1.09
N THR A 33 6.10 -9.88 0.51
CA THR A 33 7.41 -10.08 1.16
C THR A 33 7.42 -11.08 2.34
N ASP A 34 6.86 -10.71 3.48
CA ASP A 34 6.82 -11.41 4.76
C ASP A 34 5.40 -11.51 5.38
N GLY A 35 4.38 -10.94 4.74
CA GLY A 35 2.98 -10.96 5.18
C GLY A 35 2.04 -11.68 4.21
N ILE A 36 0.99 -12.30 4.76
CA ILE A 36 -0.07 -12.98 4.00
C ILE A 36 -1.42 -12.53 4.50
N TRP A 37 -2.22 -11.94 3.61
CA TRP A 37 -3.63 -11.70 3.85
C TRP A 37 -4.41 -12.98 3.54
N THR A 38 -5.08 -13.54 4.54
CA THR A 38 -5.83 -14.80 4.41
C THR A 38 -7.22 -14.66 5.00
N LEU A 39 -8.24 -15.06 4.23
CA LEU A 39 -9.59 -15.26 4.75
C LEU A 39 -9.66 -16.65 5.38
N LEU A 40 -9.95 -16.68 6.67
CA LEU A 40 -10.24 -17.92 7.41
C LEU A 40 -11.74 -18.04 7.66
N PRO A 41 -12.29 -19.26 7.78
CA PRO A 41 -13.69 -19.44 8.18
C PRO A 41 -13.97 -18.77 9.53
N SER A 42 -15.18 -18.22 9.72
CA SER A 42 -15.58 -17.58 11.00
C SER A 42 -15.62 -18.54 12.18
N THR A 43 -15.72 -19.85 11.92
CA THR A 43 -15.66 -20.91 12.93
C THR A 43 -14.24 -21.40 13.20
N PHE A 44 -13.22 -20.84 12.51
CA PHE A 44 -11.84 -21.23 12.72
C PHE A 44 -11.35 -20.77 14.10
N PRO A 45 -10.54 -21.57 14.83
CA PRO A 45 -10.04 -21.17 16.14
C PRO A 45 -9.18 -19.90 16.06
N GLU A 46 -9.60 -18.84 16.78
CA GLU A 46 -8.86 -17.57 16.85
C GLU A 46 -8.02 -17.47 18.13
N ASN A 47 -8.64 -17.04 19.24
CA ASN A 47 -7.94 -16.65 20.45
C ASN A 47 -8.39 -17.50 21.64
N PHE A 48 -7.42 -18.02 22.40
CA PHE A 48 -7.64 -18.77 23.64
C PHE A 48 -6.98 -18.09 24.82
N GLU A 49 -7.59 -18.17 26.00
CA GLU A 49 -6.99 -17.73 27.25
C GLU A 49 -6.45 -18.93 28.04
N ILE A 50 -5.14 -18.91 28.34
CA ILE A 50 -4.51 -19.98 29.11
C ILE A 50 -4.53 -19.61 30.59
N LYS A 51 -5.29 -20.38 31.37
CA LYS A 51 -5.33 -20.26 32.84
C LYS A 51 -4.23 -21.09 33.48
N LEU A 52 -3.36 -20.45 34.24
CA LEU A 52 -2.28 -21.10 34.98
C LEU A 52 -2.77 -21.61 36.35
N LYS A 53 -2.06 -22.59 36.90
CA LYS A 53 -2.37 -23.18 38.21
C LYS A 53 -2.33 -22.16 39.37
N ASN A 54 -1.56 -21.10 39.23
CA ASN A 54 -1.46 -20.00 40.20
C ASN A 54 -2.63 -18.99 40.09
N GLY A 55 -3.65 -19.27 39.26
CA GLY A 55 -4.81 -18.40 39.04
C GLY A 55 -4.55 -17.23 38.08
N GLN A 56 -3.33 -17.05 37.59
CA GLN A 56 -3.01 -16.02 36.60
C GLN A 56 -3.33 -16.49 35.18
N THR A 57 -3.66 -15.55 34.30
CA THR A 57 -3.78 -15.82 32.87
C THR A 57 -2.44 -15.54 32.19
N TYR A 58 -1.88 -16.52 31.49
CA TYR A 58 -0.56 -16.38 30.84
C TYR A 58 -0.58 -15.38 29.67
N GLY A 59 -1.74 -15.23 29.02
CA GLY A 59 -1.94 -14.32 27.90
C GLY A 59 -3.00 -14.85 26.91
N LYS A 60 -3.16 -14.13 25.81
CA LYS A 60 -3.98 -14.56 24.67
C LYS A 60 -3.12 -15.40 23.72
N LEU A 61 -3.52 -16.65 23.50
CA LEU A 61 -2.95 -17.54 22.49
C LEU A 61 -3.73 -17.35 21.19
N ALA A 62 -3.12 -16.66 20.22
CA ALA A 62 -3.64 -16.58 18.86
C ALA A 62 -3.28 -17.85 18.08
N TYR A 63 -4.23 -18.80 17.97
CA TYR A 63 -4.00 -20.11 17.37
C TYR A 63 -3.44 -20.06 15.94
N PRO A 64 -3.95 -19.23 15.00
CA PRO A 64 -3.39 -19.14 13.65
C PRO A 64 -1.91 -18.73 13.65
N CYS A 65 -1.55 -17.81 14.55
CA CYS A 65 -0.19 -17.32 14.72
C CYS A 65 0.72 -18.40 15.31
N SER A 66 0.30 -19.03 16.40
CA SER A 66 1.07 -20.09 17.05
C SER A 66 1.29 -21.30 16.13
N MET A 67 0.28 -21.66 15.33
CA MET A 67 0.39 -22.72 14.32
C MET A 67 1.50 -22.43 13.30
N LEU A 68 1.57 -21.19 12.79
CA LEU A 68 2.63 -20.79 11.86
C LEU A 68 4.00 -20.77 12.56
N ASN A 69 4.07 -20.24 13.78
CA ASN A 69 5.32 -20.13 14.54
C ASN A 69 5.92 -21.50 14.89
N ILE A 70 5.12 -22.47 15.32
CA ILE A 70 5.60 -23.84 15.56
C ILE A 70 6.27 -24.40 14.30
N ARG A 71 5.60 -24.29 13.15
CA ARG A 71 6.11 -24.78 11.87
C ARG A 71 7.35 -24.02 11.41
N THR A 72 7.43 -22.72 11.68
CA THR A 72 8.62 -21.90 11.42
C THR A 72 9.80 -22.40 12.24
N HIS A 73 9.62 -22.60 13.54
CA HIS A 73 10.67 -23.11 14.43
C HIS A 73 11.11 -24.53 14.03
N GLU A 74 10.19 -25.42 13.66
CA GLU A 74 10.54 -26.78 13.21
C GLU A 74 11.44 -26.81 11.97
N LYS A 75 11.29 -25.83 11.05
CA LYS A 75 11.98 -25.84 9.75
C LYS A 75 13.16 -24.88 9.64
N TYR A 76 13.13 -23.78 10.38
CA TYR A 76 14.05 -22.65 10.20
C TYR A 76 14.88 -22.33 11.44
N THR A 77 14.86 -23.19 12.47
CA THR A 77 15.77 -23.07 13.62
C THR A 77 17.21 -23.33 13.18
N ASN A 78 18.12 -22.47 13.63
CA ASN A 78 19.55 -22.68 13.47
C ASN A 78 20.09 -23.45 14.68
N ASP A 79 20.25 -24.76 14.53
CA ASP A 79 20.81 -25.63 15.58
C ASP A 79 22.33 -25.50 15.76
N GLN A 80 22.99 -24.68 14.92
CA GLN A 80 24.44 -24.53 14.86
C GLN A 80 24.92 -23.16 15.34
N TYR A 81 24.07 -22.39 16.03
CA TYR A 81 24.44 -21.07 16.51
C TYR A 81 25.51 -21.18 17.60
N GLN A 82 26.70 -20.62 17.36
CA GLN A 82 27.83 -20.70 18.29
C GLN A 82 28.12 -19.34 18.92
N THR A 83 28.28 -19.32 20.25
CA THR A 83 28.66 -18.13 21.00
C THR A 83 29.95 -18.40 21.78
N LEU A 84 30.87 -17.44 21.76
CA LEU A 84 32.13 -17.52 22.51
C LEU A 84 31.84 -17.37 24.01
N VAL A 85 32.25 -18.35 24.81
CA VAL A 85 32.04 -18.37 26.27
C VAL A 85 33.35 -18.14 27.04
N ASP A 86 34.49 -18.49 26.44
CA ASP A 86 35.82 -18.23 27.01
C ASP A 86 36.76 -17.76 25.89
N ASP A 87 37.09 -16.47 25.91
CA ASP A 87 37.96 -15.85 24.92
C ASP A 87 39.41 -16.32 25.04
N THR A 88 39.88 -16.61 26.25
CA THR A 88 41.27 -17.03 26.49
C THR A 88 41.57 -18.43 26.01
N LYS A 89 40.58 -19.33 26.12
CA LYS A 89 40.68 -20.73 25.65
C LYS A 89 40.01 -20.95 24.29
N HIS A 90 39.49 -19.90 23.67
CA HIS A 90 38.70 -19.94 22.44
C HIS A 90 37.59 -21.01 22.47
N ARG A 91 36.86 -21.09 23.60
CA ARG A 91 35.80 -22.08 23.81
C ARG A 91 34.44 -21.51 23.41
N TYR A 92 33.75 -22.22 22.52
CA TYR A 92 32.40 -21.89 22.07
C TYR A 92 31.36 -22.82 22.69
N THR A 93 30.14 -22.31 22.87
CA THR A 93 28.96 -23.13 23.13
C THR A 93 28.04 -23.08 21.92
N GLN A 94 27.46 -24.21 21.56
CA GLN A 94 26.47 -24.32 20.50
C GLN A 94 25.06 -24.36 21.10
N THR A 95 24.15 -23.61 20.52
CA THR A 95 22.74 -23.53 20.93
C THR A 95 21.83 -23.49 19.70
N SER A 96 20.60 -23.96 19.85
CA SER A 96 19.55 -23.78 18.85
C SER A 96 18.93 -22.40 18.97
N GLU A 97 18.96 -21.62 17.89
CA GLU A 97 18.46 -20.25 17.86
C GLU A 97 17.43 -20.07 16.74
N CYS A 98 16.26 -19.55 17.09
CA CYS A 98 15.25 -19.10 16.13
C CYS A 98 14.47 -17.93 16.72
N SER A 99 14.61 -16.76 16.11
CA SER A 99 13.97 -15.52 16.52
C SER A 99 12.93 -15.03 15.50
N ILE A 100 12.45 -15.92 14.63
CA ILE A 100 11.49 -15.60 13.58
C ILE A 100 10.09 -15.94 14.06
N PHE A 101 9.27 -14.91 14.24
CA PHE A 101 7.88 -15.04 14.67
C PHE A 101 6.96 -14.30 13.70
N PHE A 102 5.89 -14.96 13.28
CA PHE A 102 4.70 -14.31 12.78
C PHE A 102 3.98 -13.60 13.92
N GLU A 103 3.30 -12.53 13.55
CA GLU A 103 2.34 -11.81 14.37
C GLU A 103 0.99 -11.83 13.65
N LEU A 104 -0.10 -11.85 14.42
CA LEU A 104 -1.45 -11.79 13.86
C LEU A 104 -1.97 -10.37 14.01
N ASP A 105 -2.33 -9.76 12.88
CA ASP A 105 -3.05 -8.49 12.83
C ASP A 105 -4.47 -8.72 12.29
N GLY A 106 -5.48 -8.17 12.97
CA GLY A 106 -6.90 -8.45 12.78
C GLY A 106 -7.58 -9.18 13.96
N PRO A 107 -8.80 -9.71 13.78
CA PRO A 107 -9.58 -9.76 12.53
C PRO A 107 -10.16 -8.40 12.13
N TYR A 108 -10.18 -8.14 10.83
CA TYR A 108 -10.69 -6.90 10.23
C TYR A 108 -12.15 -7.04 9.78
N LYS A 109 -12.81 -5.90 9.54
CA LYS A 109 -14.18 -5.86 9.04
C LYS A 109 -14.26 -6.09 7.53
N CYS A 110 -13.39 -5.43 6.78
CA CYS A 110 -13.45 -5.42 5.32
C CYS A 110 -12.06 -5.18 4.74
N MET A 111 -11.79 -5.83 3.61
CA MET A 111 -10.63 -5.56 2.77
C MET A 111 -11.09 -5.46 1.32
N VAL A 112 -10.66 -4.41 0.63
CA VAL A 112 -10.99 -4.18 -0.78
C VAL A 112 -9.73 -4.26 -1.62
N LEU A 113 -9.76 -5.13 -2.63
CA LEU A 113 -8.66 -5.33 -3.59
C LEU A 113 -9.16 -4.98 -5.00
N PRO A 114 -8.42 -4.15 -5.77
CA PRO A 114 -8.76 -3.86 -7.15
C PRO A 114 -8.34 -5.02 -8.07
N ALA A 115 -9.10 -5.21 -9.14
CA ALA A 115 -8.71 -6.11 -10.23
C ALA A 115 -7.88 -5.36 -11.29
N SER A 116 -7.02 -6.08 -12.02
CA SER A 116 -6.36 -5.51 -13.20
C SER A 116 -7.35 -5.39 -14.36
N THR A 117 -7.07 -4.46 -15.28
CA THR A 117 -7.75 -4.38 -16.57
C THR A 117 -7.32 -5.50 -17.52
N GLU A 118 -6.18 -6.14 -17.26
CA GLU A 118 -5.66 -7.25 -18.07
C GLU A 118 -6.08 -8.59 -17.46
N GLU A 119 -6.62 -9.48 -18.31
CA GLU A 119 -7.02 -10.82 -17.90
C GLU A 119 -5.82 -11.60 -17.33
N GLY A 120 -6.06 -12.29 -16.21
CA GLY A 120 -5.04 -13.11 -15.55
C GLY A 120 -3.95 -12.32 -14.82
N ARG A 121 -3.94 -10.98 -14.86
CA ARG A 121 -3.01 -10.17 -14.07
C ARG A 121 -3.64 -9.68 -12.78
N LYS A 122 -2.94 -9.85 -11.66
CA LYS A 122 -3.32 -9.29 -10.36
C LYS A 122 -2.53 -8.00 -10.11
N LEU A 123 -3.22 -6.98 -9.58
CA LEU A 123 -2.56 -5.76 -9.10
C LEU A 123 -2.01 -6.00 -7.69
N LYS A 124 -0.72 -6.28 -7.59
CA LYS A 124 -0.05 -6.44 -6.29
C LYS A 124 0.07 -5.11 -5.55
N LYS A 125 0.13 -5.17 -4.22
CA LYS A 125 0.37 -4.02 -3.32
C LYS A 125 -0.66 -2.88 -3.44
N ARG A 126 -1.89 -3.19 -3.84
CA ARG A 126 -3.01 -2.23 -3.87
C ARG A 126 -4.19 -2.80 -3.09
N TYR A 127 -4.46 -2.24 -1.92
CA TYR A 127 -5.58 -2.66 -1.08
C TYR A 127 -5.86 -1.62 0.01
N ILE A 128 -7.08 -1.68 0.55
CA ILE A 128 -7.52 -0.92 1.71
C ILE A 128 -8.21 -1.87 2.68
N VAL A 129 -7.91 -1.69 3.97
CA VAL A 129 -8.39 -2.53 5.06
C VAL A 129 -9.08 -1.66 6.10
N TYR A 130 -10.26 -2.09 6.54
CA TYR A 130 -11.06 -1.44 7.56
C TYR A 130 -11.15 -2.28 8.83
N ASP A 131 -10.98 -1.62 9.98
CA ASP A 131 -11.22 -2.24 11.28
C ASP A 131 -12.73 -2.39 11.58
N LYS A 132 -13.03 -2.98 12.73
CA LYS A 132 -14.41 -3.19 13.21
C LYS A 132 -15.15 -1.88 13.53
N GLU A 133 -14.42 -0.79 13.74
CA GLU A 133 -14.93 0.55 14.02
C GLU A 133 -15.11 1.42 12.76
N ASN A 134 -14.95 0.83 11.55
CA ASN A 134 -14.99 1.52 10.26
C ASN A 134 -13.83 2.49 9.99
N LYS A 135 -12.74 2.43 10.76
CA LYS A 135 -11.54 3.21 10.50
C LYS A 135 -10.63 2.47 9.53
N ILE A 136 -9.88 3.23 8.73
CA ILE A 136 -8.87 2.69 7.82
C ILE A 136 -7.72 2.18 8.67
N ALA A 137 -7.55 0.86 8.73
CA ALA A 137 -6.41 0.22 9.39
C ALA A 137 -5.16 0.30 8.51
N GLU A 138 -5.31 0.00 7.21
CA GLU A 138 -4.21 0.04 6.27
C GLU A 138 -4.68 0.48 4.87
N LEU A 139 -3.86 1.28 4.19
CA LEU A 139 -4.10 1.72 2.82
C LEU A 139 -2.78 1.70 2.03
N LYS A 140 -2.74 0.91 0.95
CA LYS A 140 -1.54 0.70 0.14
C LYS A 140 -1.81 0.88 -1.34
N GLY A 141 -0.84 1.49 -2.03
CA GLY A 141 -0.76 1.54 -3.49
C GLY A 141 -1.76 2.45 -4.21
N PHE A 142 -2.78 2.96 -3.53
CA PHE A 142 -3.76 3.89 -4.09
C PHE A 142 -3.24 5.32 -4.20
N GLU A 143 -3.74 6.02 -5.22
CA GLU A 143 -3.38 7.38 -5.63
C GLU A 143 -3.67 8.42 -4.53
N ILE A 144 -4.65 8.19 -3.66
CA ILE A 144 -4.95 9.02 -2.47
C ILE A 144 -3.71 9.36 -1.63
N LYS A 145 -2.80 8.39 -1.39
CA LYS A 145 -1.56 8.61 -0.61
C LYS A 145 -0.37 9.03 -1.48
N ARG A 146 -0.53 9.08 -2.81
CA ARG A 146 0.57 9.41 -3.74
C ARG A 146 0.63 10.92 -3.99
N ARG A 147 1.85 11.45 -4.02
CA ARG A 147 2.07 12.85 -4.39
C ARG A 147 1.93 13.00 -5.90
N GLY A 148 1.21 14.04 -6.31
CA GLY A 148 1.14 14.47 -7.69
C GLY A 148 0.18 13.76 -8.62
N GLU A 149 -0.63 12.83 -8.12
CA GLU A 149 -1.79 12.30 -8.84
C GLU A 149 -2.92 13.34 -8.90
N PHE A 150 -3.85 13.18 -9.86
CA PHE A 150 -5.02 14.06 -10.03
C PHE A 150 -5.86 14.13 -8.76
N SER A 151 -6.19 15.34 -8.30
CA SER A 151 -7.04 15.55 -7.12
C SER A 151 -8.41 14.89 -7.28
N MET A 152 -9.01 14.95 -8.47
CA MET A 152 -10.26 14.27 -8.78
C MET A 152 -10.21 12.76 -8.45
N ILE A 153 -9.13 12.07 -8.82
CA ILE A 153 -8.99 10.63 -8.54
C ILE A 153 -8.85 10.37 -7.04
N LYS A 154 -8.17 11.25 -6.32
CA LYS A 154 -8.00 11.12 -4.86
C LYS A 154 -9.34 11.26 -4.14
N ILE A 155 -10.12 12.28 -4.49
CA ILE A 155 -11.43 12.53 -3.89
C ILE A 155 -12.39 11.40 -4.27
N PHE A 156 -12.39 10.96 -5.54
CA PHE A 156 -13.16 9.79 -5.96
C PHE A 156 -12.81 8.54 -5.13
N GLN A 157 -11.51 8.30 -4.91
CA GLN A 157 -11.04 7.18 -4.09
C GLN A 157 -11.52 7.29 -2.63
N GLU A 158 -11.44 8.47 -2.02
CA GLU A 158 -11.94 8.70 -0.66
C GLU A 158 -13.43 8.36 -0.54
N GLU A 159 -14.24 8.83 -1.48
CA GLU A 159 -15.67 8.60 -1.45
C GLU A 159 -16.06 7.15 -1.77
N VAL A 160 -15.43 6.54 -2.78
CA VAL A 160 -15.75 5.16 -3.19
C VAL A 160 -15.35 4.17 -2.10
N PHE A 161 -14.23 4.41 -1.42
CA PHE A 161 -13.80 3.58 -0.28
C PHE A 161 -14.80 3.66 0.87
N GLY A 162 -15.31 4.85 1.20
CA GLY A 162 -16.38 5.00 2.18
C GLY A 162 -17.68 4.30 1.79
N ALA A 163 -17.97 4.16 0.49
CA ALA A 163 -19.16 3.45 0.01
C ALA A 163 -19.09 1.92 0.19
N PHE A 164 -17.90 1.32 0.20
CA PHE A 164 -17.73 -0.13 0.45
C PHE A 164 -18.16 -0.57 1.86
N LEU A 165 -18.36 0.37 2.78
CA LEU A 165 -18.84 0.11 4.14
C LEU A 165 -20.37 0.14 4.27
N LYS A 166 -21.07 0.48 3.19
CA LYS A 166 -22.54 0.60 3.14
C LYS A 166 -23.17 -0.69 2.59
N GLY A 167 -24.43 -0.92 2.93
CA GLY A 167 -25.20 -2.10 2.52
C GLY A 167 -25.08 -3.28 3.49
N ALA A 168 -26.09 -4.16 3.48
CA ALA A 168 -26.14 -5.38 4.28
C ALA A 168 -25.75 -6.64 3.46
N SER A 169 -25.72 -6.52 2.13
CA SER A 169 -25.34 -7.58 1.20
C SER A 169 -24.31 -7.10 0.19
N LEU A 170 -23.59 -8.04 -0.45
CA LEU A 170 -22.63 -7.72 -1.50
C LEU A 170 -23.26 -6.89 -2.64
N ALA A 171 -24.51 -7.21 -3.01
CA ALA A 171 -25.24 -6.50 -4.04
C ALA A 171 -25.55 -5.05 -3.65
N GLU A 172 -26.01 -4.83 -2.41
CA GLU A 172 -26.27 -3.48 -1.89
C GLU A 172 -24.99 -2.66 -1.75
N THR A 173 -23.89 -3.27 -1.32
CA THR A 173 -22.59 -2.61 -1.25
C THR A 173 -22.15 -2.12 -2.64
N TYR A 174 -22.20 -2.99 -3.65
CA TYR A 174 -21.87 -2.60 -5.02
C TYR A 174 -22.86 -1.59 -5.62
N TYR A 175 -24.13 -1.61 -5.20
CA TYR A 175 -25.09 -0.58 -5.58
C TYR A 175 -24.69 0.81 -5.05
N HIS A 176 -24.30 0.91 -3.77
CA HIS A 176 -23.82 2.17 -3.19
C HIS A 176 -22.50 2.65 -3.83
N VAL A 177 -21.58 1.73 -4.10
CA VAL A 177 -20.33 2.03 -4.83
C VAL A 177 -20.63 2.51 -6.25
N GLY A 178 -21.57 1.86 -6.94
CA GLY A 178 -22.02 2.24 -8.27
C GLY A 178 -22.59 3.65 -8.34
N GLN A 179 -23.39 4.07 -7.35
CA GLN A 179 -23.92 5.43 -7.27
C GLN A 179 -22.82 6.50 -7.18
N VAL A 180 -21.73 6.22 -6.44
CA VAL A 180 -20.58 7.13 -6.40
C VAL A 180 -19.94 7.21 -7.78
N GLY A 181 -19.72 6.07 -8.45
CA GLY A 181 -19.18 6.02 -9.81
C GLY A 181 -20.03 6.81 -10.81
N GLU A 182 -21.34 6.63 -10.80
CA GLU A 182 -22.30 7.31 -11.68
C GLU A 182 -22.24 8.83 -11.50
N ARG A 183 -22.20 9.30 -10.25
CA ARG A 183 -22.10 10.73 -9.96
C ARG A 183 -20.83 11.36 -10.53
N TRP A 184 -19.68 10.71 -10.39
CA TRP A 184 -18.43 11.20 -10.96
C TRP A 184 -18.41 11.12 -12.48
N LEU A 185 -19.03 10.10 -13.07
CA LEU A 185 -19.19 10.00 -14.51
C LEU A 185 -20.05 11.15 -15.05
N GLN A 186 -21.16 11.47 -14.38
CA GLN A 186 -22.04 12.58 -14.75
C GLN A 186 -21.31 13.93 -14.75
N ILE A 187 -20.42 14.19 -13.77
CA ILE A 187 -19.59 15.40 -13.75
C ILE A 187 -18.71 15.47 -15.01
N LEU A 188 -18.13 14.34 -15.45
CA LEU A 188 -17.30 14.31 -16.66
C LEU A 188 -18.12 14.48 -17.94
N GLU A 189 -19.29 13.82 -18.04
CA GLU A 189 -20.16 13.86 -19.22
C GLU A 189 -20.79 15.24 -19.45
N THR A 190 -21.19 15.89 -18.36
CA THR A 190 -21.71 17.28 -18.38
C THR A 190 -20.60 18.32 -18.56
N LYS A 191 -19.34 17.89 -18.67
CA LYS A 191 -18.15 18.76 -18.72
C LYS A 191 -18.07 19.70 -17.53
N ALA A 192 -18.50 19.21 -16.36
CA ALA A 192 -18.46 19.91 -15.09
C ALA A 192 -19.16 21.28 -15.11
N ILE A 193 -20.26 21.42 -15.86
CA ILE A 193 -21.00 22.69 -16.01
C ILE A 193 -21.49 23.28 -14.67
N GLU A 194 -21.75 22.41 -13.69
CA GLU A 194 -22.21 22.81 -12.35
C GLU A 194 -21.07 22.99 -11.33
N VAL A 195 -19.82 22.73 -11.73
CA VAL A 195 -18.63 22.89 -10.89
C VAL A 195 -18.06 24.28 -11.11
N ARG A 196 -17.71 24.99 -10.04
CA ARG A 196 -17.09 26.31 -10.14
C ARG A 196 -15.68 26.20 -10.75
N ASP A 197 -15.25 27.23 -11.47
CA ASP A 197 -13.94 27.24 -12.14
C ASP A 197 -12.77 26.98 -11.18
N ASP A 198 -12.79 27.57 -9.98
CA ASP A 198 -11.74 27.40 -8.97
C ASP A 198 -11.60 25.94 -8.52
N GLU A 199 -12.73 25.30 -8.23
CA GLU A 199 -12.79 23.89 -7.84
C GLU A 199 -12.42 22.97 -9.02
N LEU A 200 -12.90 23.30 -10.23
CA LEU A 200 -12.59 22.56 -11.43
C LEU A 200 -11.08 22.52 -11.69
N PHE A 201 -10.39 23.66 -11.55
CA PHE A 201 -8.93 23.73 -11.70
C PHE A 201 -8.22 22.81 -10.69
N GLU A 202 -8.67 22.77 -9.43
CA GLU A 202 -8.08 21.88 -8.43
C GLU A 202 -8.29 20.40 -8.78
N LEU A 203 -9.50 20.04 -9.25
CA LEU A 203 -9.87 18.68 -9.60
C LEU A 203 -9.05 18.13 -10.78
N ILE A 204 -8.88 18.91 -11.84
CA ILE A 204 -8.26 18.46 -13.10
C ILE A 204 -6.75 18.72 -13.17
N THR A 205 -6.16 19.36 -12.16
CA THR A 205 -4.73 19.65 -12.15
C THR A 205 -3.92 18.49 -11.60
N GLU A 206 -2.95 18.03 -12.38
CA GLU A 206 -1.92 17.08 -11.94
C GLU A 206 -0.67 17.84 -11.46
N SER A 207 -0.15 17.55 -10.27
CA SER A 207 1.01 18.24 -9.68
C SER A 207 2.25 17.37 -9.66
N LYS A 208 3.09 17.41 -10.69
CA LYS A 208 4.31 16.57 -10.73
C LYS A 208 5.56 17.32 -10.32
N SER A 209 6.33 16.73 -9.40
CA SER A 209 7.67 17.18 -9.05
C SER A 209 8.70 16.67 -10.06
N ILE A 210 9.66 17.52 -10.40
CA ILE A 210 10.77 17.16 -11.29
C ILE A 210 12.05 17.04 -10.43
N SER A 211 12.76 15.91 -10.53
CA SER A 211 13.90 15.59 -9.65
C SER A 211 15.24 16.16 -10.12
N ARG A 212 15.35 16.53 -11.39
CA ARG A 212 16.57 17.06 -12.02
C ARG A 212 16.29 18.34 -12.80
N SER A 213 17.32 19.03 -13.27
CA SER A 213 17.13 20.20 -14.12
C SER A 213 16.55 19.81 -15.50
N ILE A 214 15.80 20.72 -16.14
CA ILE A 214 15.20 20.50 -17.47
C ILE A 214 16.28 20.17 -18.53
N VAL A 215 17.48 20.73 -18.37
CA VAL A 215 18.62 20.52 -19.27
C VAL A 215 19.11 19.07 -19.21
N GLU A 216 19.19 18.49 -18.02
CA GLU A 216 19.62 17.10 -17.81
C GLU A 216 18.67 16.06 -18.41
N TYR A 217 17.39 16.40 -18.60
CA TYR A 217 16.44 15.49 -19.24
C TYR A 217 16.63 15.35 -20.76
N GLY A 218 17.39 16.25 -21.40
CA GLY A 218 17.76 16.15 -22.81
C GLY A 218 16.55 16.00 -23.74
N ILE A 219 16.47 14.88 -24.48
CA ILE A 219 15.41 14.61 -25.47
C ILE A 219 14.21 13.86 -24.85
N SER A 220 14.28 13.50 -23.57
CA SER A 220 13.24 12.72 -22.88
C SER A 220 11.88 13.41 -22.96
N LYS A 221 10.84 12.64 -23.27
CA LYS A 221 9.46 13.13 -23.39
C LYS A 221 8.63 12.68 -22.19
N SER A 222 8.05 13.64 -21.47
CA SER A 222 7.03 13.41 -20.46
C SER A 222 6.13 14.64 -20.34
N THR A 223 4.92 14.47 -19.79
CA THR A 223 3.99 15.59 -19.58
C THR A 223 4.62 16.69 -18.73
N SER A 224 5.36 16.30 -17.68
CA SER A 224 6.07 17.24 -16.78
C SER A 224 7.17 18.01 -17.50
N ILE A 225 7.97 17.35 -18.34
CA ILE A 225 9.05 18.03 -19.09
C ILE A 225 8.45 19.03 -20.08
N THR A 226 7.39 18.65 -20.80
CA THR A 226 6.71 19.55 -21.73
C THR A 226 6.09 20.75 -21.01
N CYS A 227 5.45 20.54 -19.87
CA CYS A 227 4.93 21.63 -19.03
C CYS A 227 6.06 22.56 -18.57
N ALA A 228 7.12 22.01 -18.00
CA ALA A 228 8.25 22.78 -17.49
C ALA A 228 8.94 23.63 -18.57
N ARG A 229 9.10 23.08 -19.79
CA ARG A 229 9.61 23.85 -20.94
C ARG A 229 8.71 25.03 -21.29
N ARG A 230 7.40 24.80 -21.43
CA ARG A 230 6.43 25.86 -21.75
C ARG A 230 6.42 26.96 -20.70
N VAL A 231 6.50 26.61 -19.41
CA VAL A 231 6.60 27.58 -18.32
C VAL A 231 7.93 28.33 -18.35
N GLY A 232 9.03 27.62 -18.61
CA GLY A 232 10.36 28.22 -18.76
C GLY A 232 10.43 29.24 -19.87
N ASP A 233 9.84 28.93 -21.03
CA ASP A 233 9.73 29.81 -22.19
C ASP A 233 8.90 31.07 -21.87
N GLN A 234 7.81 30.92 -21.10
CA GLN A 234 6.96 32.04 -20.69
C GLN A 234 7.58 32.92 -19.58
N ARG A 235 8.33 32.34 -18.63
CA ARG A 235 8.78 33.05 -17.41
C ARG A 235 10.23 33.54 -17.41
N ARG A 236 11.00 33.40 -18.49
CA ARG A 236 12.43 33.81 -18.62
C ARG A 236 13.22 33.69 -17.30
N ARG A 237 13.76 32.49 -17.01
CA ARG A 237 14.66 32.15 -15.88
C ARG A 237 14.01 31.90 -14.51
N ALA A 238 13.23 30.83 -14.38
CA ALA A 238 12.92 30.25 -13.07
C ALA A 238 13.35 28.78 -13.01
N GLN A 239 14.04 28.39 -11.93
CA GLN A 239 14.19 26.98 -11.56
C GLN A 239 12.81 26.47 -11.12
N LEU A 240 12.19 25.62 -11.94
CA LEU A 240 10.87 25.05 -11.68
C LEU A 240 11.03 23.70 -10.96
N GLN A 241 10.46 23.58 -9.77
CA GLN A 241 10.47 22.34 -8.98
C GLN A 241 9.15 21.55 -9.07
N VAL A 242 8.03 22.23 -9.33
CA VAL A 242 6.68 21.63 -9.42
C VAL A 242 5.93 22.18 -10.63
N CYS A 243 5.28 21.28 -11.39
CA CYS A 243 4.48 21.60 -12.56
C CYS A 243 3.02 21.19 -12.35
N HIS A 244 2.10 22.12 -12.61
CA HIS A 244 0.65 21.91 -12.61
C HIS A 244 0.16 21.72 -14.04
N ILE A 245 -0.44 20.57 -14.35
CA ILE A 245 -0.68 20.14 -15.73
C ILE A 245 -2.18 19.84 -15.93
N PRO A 246 -2.96 20.76 -16.50
CA PRO A 246 -4.23 20.42 -17.12
C PRO A 246 -3.99 19.80 -18.51
N LYS A 247 -4.71 18.73 -18.85
CA LYS A 247 -4.67 18.13 -20.20
C LYS A 247 -5.69 18.81 -21.11
N ALA A 248 -5.22 19.41 -22.20
CA ALA A 248 -6.08 20.12 -23.15
C ALA A 248 -6.33 19.29 -24.43
N HIS A 249 -7.55 19.34 -24.94
CA HIS A 249 -7.96 18.62 -26.17
C HIS A 249 -7.41 19.29 -27.46
N ARG A 250 -7.18 20.60 -27.44
CA ARG A 250 -6.45 21.34 -28.49
C ARG A 250 -5.19 21.95 -27.89
N CYS A 251 -4.29 22.44 -28.74
CA CYS A 251 -3.14 23.25 -28.32
C CYS A 251 -3.49 24.77 -28.35
N PRO A 252 -4.18 25.36 -27.34
CA PRO A 252 -4.17 26.80 -27.14
C PRO A 252 -3.36 27.17 -25.88
N PRO A 253 -3.02 28.46 -25.68
CA PRO A 253 -2.12 28.86 -24.60
C PRO A 253 -2.86 28.73 -23.27
N LEU A 254 -2.55 27.69 -22.50
CA LEU A 254 -3.13 27.50 -21.17
C LEU A 254 -2.20 28.03 -20.08
N VAL A 255 -2.83 28.76 -19.16
CA VAL A 255 -2.23 29.40 -17.99
C VAL A 255 -1.68 28.32 -17.08
N SER A 256 -0.36 28.27 -16.96
CA SER A 256 0.33 27.43 -15.98
C SER A 256 0.70 28.29 -14.78
N VAL A 257 0.20 27.90 -13.60
CA VAL A 257 0.55 28.55 -12.33
C VAL A 257 1.61 27.68 -11.65
N CYS A 258 2.77 28.26 -11.35
CA CYS A 258 3.83 27.62 -10.56
C CYS A 258 4.10 28.46 -9.31
N HIS A 259 4.22 27.77 -8.17
CA HIS A 259 4.78 28.33 -6.95
C HIS A 259 6.28 28.02 -6.89
N THR A 260 7.09 29.05 -6.68
CA THR A 260 8.49 28.90 -6.29
C THR A 260 8.56 28.92 -4.77
N HIS A 261 8.99 27.83 -4.12
CA HIS A 261 9.52 27.95 -2.77
C HIS A 261 10.83 28.73 -2.86
N ARG A 262 10.79 30.03 -2.59
CA ARG A 262 12.02 30.74 -2.21
C ARG A 262 12.40 30.20 -0.84
N ASN A 263 13.45 29.38 -0.79
CA ASN A 263 14.22 29.28 0.44
C ASN A 263 14.80 30.68 0.69
N LEU A 264 14.14 31.44 1.57
CA LEU A 264 14.73 32.60 2.22
C LEU A 264 15.73 32.04 3.24
N SER A 265 16.91 31.69 2.76
CA SER A 265 18.10 31.54 3.59
C SER A 265 19.08 32.63 3.15
N SER A 266 19.18 33.66 4.00
CA SER A 266 20.16 34.77 4.05
C SER A 266 20.47 35.51 2.74
#